data_AF-A0A380TUS4-F1
#
_entry.id   AF-A0A380TUS4-F1
#
_cell.length_a   1.000
_cell.length_b   1.000
_cell.length_c   1.000
_cell.angle_alpha   90.00
_cell.angle_beta   90.00
_cell.angle_gamma   90.00
#
_symmetry.space_group_name_H-M   'P 1'
#
loop_
_entity.id
_entity.type
_entity.pdbx_description
1 polymer ?
#
loop_
_entity_poly.entity_id
_entity_poly.type
_entity_poly.pdbx_seq_one_letter_code
_entity_poly.pdbx_strand_id
1 'polypeptide(L)' 'MTDRVQAKKDLEFCGAELSKYQNLSRSGLTLNEMLAIDGIMIKLKQRVKNLRTSLYD' A
#
# COMPACT_ATOMS: atom_id res chain seq x y z
N MET A 1 21.55 8.54 9.06
CA MET A 1 20.72 7.75 10.00
C MET A 1 19.22 8.08 9.93
N THR A 2 18.79 9.06 9.13
CA THR A 2 17.38 9.46 8.95
C THR A 2 16.59 8.54 8.01
N ASP A 3 17.24 7.93 7.02
CA ASP A 3 16.59 7.09 6.00
C ASP A 3 15.85 5.86 6.53
N ARG A 4 16.46 5.11 7.46
CA ARG A 4 15.85 3.86 7.95
C ARG A 4 14.64 4.10 8.85
N VAL A 5 14.64 5.19 9.62
CA VAL A 5 13.49 5.57 10.47
C VAL A 5 12.34 6.06 9.59
N GLN A 6 12.63 6.86 8.57
CA GLN A 6 11.61 7.34 7.63
C GLN A 6 11.04 6.19 6.78
N ALA A 7 11.89 5.29 6.26
CA ALA A 7 11.44 4.14 5.49
C ALA A 7 10.58 3.16 6.31
N LYS A 8 10.83 3.02 7.62
CA LYS A 8 9.95 2.25 8.52
C LYS A 8 8.58 2.91 8.68
N LYS A 9 8.53 4.22 8.92
CA LYS A 9 7.26 4.97 9.01
C LYS A 9 6.47 4.91 7.71
N ASP A 10 7.14 5.04 6.58
CA ASP A 10 6.52 4.94 5.25
C ASP A 10 5.95 3.54 5.01
N LEU A 11 6.63 2.50 5.50
CA LEU A 11 6.18 1.11 5.41
C LEU A 11 4.95 0.85 6.30
N GLU A 12 4.93 1.38 7.52
CA GLU A 12 3.76 1.32 8.41
C GLU A 12 2.57 2.07 7.80
N PHE A 13 2.80 3.27 7.27
CA PHE A 13 1.78 4.05 6.58
C PHE A 13 1.20 3.29 5.38
N CYS A 14 2.06 2.77 4.49
CA CYS A 14 1.61 2.01 3.33
C CYS A 14 0.84 0.75 3.73
N GLY A 15 1.22 0.09 4.83
CA GLY A 15 0.51 -1.06 5.38
C GLY A 15 -0.90 -0.69 5.88
N ALA A 16 -1.01 0.38 6.67
CA ALA A 16 -2.29 0.88 7.15
C ALA A 16 -3.21 1.30 6.00
N GLU A 17 -2.64 1.98 5.00
CA GLU A 17 -3.36 2.42 3.81
C GLU A 17 -3.84 1.23 2.97
N LEU A 18 -3.00 0.22 2.75
CA LEU A 18 -3.37 -1.01 2.04
C LEU A 18 -4.51 -1.75 2.76
N SER A 19 -4.47 -1.82 4.09
CA SER A 19 -5.51 -2.45 4.91
C SER A 19 -6.88 -1.78 4.72
N LYS A 20 -6.94 -0.45 4.54
CA LYS A 20 -8.20 0.26 4.25
C LYS A 20 -8.83 -0.23 2.96
N TYR A 21 -8.05 -0.28 1.87
CA TYR A 21 -8.55 -0.73 0.56
C TYR A 21 -8.88 -2.23 0.52
N GLN A 22 -8.18 -3.06 1.31
CA GLN A 22 -8.48 -4.48 1.45
C GLN A 22 -9.78 -4.75 2.19
N ASN A 23 -10.08 -3.95 3.23
CA ASN A 23 -11.27 -4.11 4.05
C ASN A 23 -12.48 -3.29 3.55
N LEU A 24 -12.31 -2.52 2.48
CA LEU A 24 -13.39 -1.77 1.86
C LEU A 24 -14.39 -2.72 1.21
N SER A 25 -15.68 -2.56 1.56
CA SER A 25 -16.76 -3.32 0.93
C SER A 25 -16.73 -3.13 -0.58
N ARG A 26 -16.77 -4.25 -1.32
CA ARG A 26 -16.89 -4.25 -2.79
C ARG A 26 -18.35 -4.23 -3.24
N SER A 27 -19.28 -4.49 -2.34
CA SER A 27 -20.71 -4.50 -2.64
C SER A 27 -21.19 -3.10 -2.99
N GLY A 28 -21.89 -2.98 -4.13
CA GLY A 28 -22.40 -1.70 -4.63
C GLY A 28 -21.40 -0.89 -5.45
N LEU A 29 -20.18 -1.38 -5.65
CA LEU A 29 -19.22 -0.76 -6.56
C LEU A 29 -19.44 -1.20 -8.00
N THR A 30 -19.24 -0.28 -8.91
CA THR A 30 -19.12 -0.54 -10.34
C THR A 30 -17.79 -1.21 -10.66
N LEU A 31 -17.69 -1.81 -11.86
CA LEU A 31 -16.45 -2.39 -12.36
C LEU A 31 -15.28 -1.38 -12.33
N ASN A 32 -15.53 -0.14 -12.76
CA ASN A 32 -14.49 0.89 -12.82
C ASN A 32 -13.96 1.27 -11.43
N GLU A 33 -14.85 1.33 -10.42
CA GLU A 33 -14.46 1.61 -9.03
C GLU A 33 -13.66 0.45 -8.45
N MET A 34 -14.06 -0.80 -8.72
CA MET A 34 -13.29 -1.98 -8.30
C MET A 34 -11.89 -2.00 -8.93
N LEU A 35 -11.78 -1.71 -10.22
CA LEU A 35 -10.50 -1.62 -10.92
C LEU A 35 -9.62 -0.48 -10.38
N ALA A 36 -10.22 0.66 -10.02
CA ALA A 36 -9.49 1.77 -9.41
C ALA A 36 -8.90 1.36 -8.05
N ILE A 37 -9.68 0.69 -7.19
CA ILE A 37 -9.22 0.17 -5.90
C ILE A 37 -8.09 -0.82 -6.10
N ASP A 38 -8.24 -1.77 -7.03
CA ASP A 38 -7.21 -2.78 -7.29
C ASP A 38 -5.92 -2.14 -7.83
N GLY A 39 -6.04 -1.12 -8.69
CA GLY A 39 -4.91 -0.34 -9.16
C GLY A 39 -4.16 0.40 -8.05
N ILE A 40 -4.88 0.97 -7.08
CA ILE A 40 -4.28 1.60 -5.89
C ILE A 40 -3.55 0.55 -5.04
N MET A 41 -4.19 -0.60 -4.79
CA MET A 41 -3.60 -1.69 -4.00
C MET A 41 -2.32 -2.23 -4.64
N ILE A 42 -2.26 -2.39 -5.96
CA ILE A 42 -1.06 -2.83 -6.68
C ILE A 42 0.10 -1.84 -6.47
N LYS A 43 -0.15 -0.53 -6.63
CA LYS A 43 0.86 0.51 -6.42
C LYS A 43 1.38 0.52 -4.98
N LEU A 44 0.49 0.38 -3.99
CA LEU A 44 0.86 0.31 -2.57
C LEU A 44 1.72 -0.93 -2.28
N LYS A 45 1.33 -2.10 -2.78
CA LYS A 45 2.12 -3.34 -2.63
C LYS A 45 3.51 -3.21 -3.24
N GLN A 46 3.62 -2.59 -4.41
CA GLN A 46 4.91 -2.34 -5.05
C GLN A 46 5.78 -1.39 -4.22
N ARG A 47 5.21 -0.32 -3.68
CA ARG A 47 5.92 0.63 -2.81
C ARG A 47 6.42 -0.04 -1.53
N VAL A 48 5.59 -0.88 -0.89
CA VAL A 48 6.00 -1.69 0.28
C VAL A 48 7.16 -2.61 -0.07
N LYS A 49 7.10 -3.30 -1.22
CA LYS A 49 8.19 -4.16 -1.69
C LYS A 49 9.50 -3.39 -1.84
N ASN A 50 9.45 -2.24 -2.52
CA ASN A 50 10.63 -1.39 -2.73
C ASN A 50 11.22 -0.87 -1.40
N LEU A 51 10.37 -0.44 -0.47
CA LEU A 51 10.78 0.00 0.87
C LEU A 51 11.42 -1.13 1.66
N ARG A 52 10.87 -2.36 1.58
CA ARG A 52 11.47 -3.55 2.22
C ARG A 52 12.84 -3.85 1.62
N THR A 53 12.96 -3.89 0.30
CA THR A 53 14.28 -4.06 -0.35
C THR A 53 15.24 -2.98 0.15
N SER A 54 14.89 -1.70 0.08
CA SER A 54 15.77 -0.61 0.54
C SER A 54 16.14 -0.66 2.04
N LEU A 55 15.38 -1.37 2.88
CA LEU A 55 15.64 -1.48 4.33
C LEU A 55 16.48 -2.71 4.70
N TYR A 56 16.42 -3.77 3.89
CA TYR A 56 17.00 -5.08 4.19
C TYR A 56 18.04 -5.57 3.16
N ASP A 57 18.26 -4.81 2.09
CA ASP A 57 19.41 -4.91 1.16
C ASP A 57 20.60 -4.11 1.71
#